data_AF-A0A1F8QC94-F1
#
_entry.id   AF-A0A1F8QC94-F1
#
_cell.length_a   1.000
_cell.length_b   1.000
_cell.length_c   1.000
_cell.angle_alpha   90.00
_cell.angle_beta   90.00
_cell.angle_gamma   90.00
#
_symmetry.space_group_name_H-M   'P 1'
#
loop_
_entity.id
_entity.type
_entity.pdbx_description
1 polymer ?
#
loop_
_entity_poly.entity_id
_entity_poly.type
_entity_poly.pdbx_seq_one_letter_code
_entity_poly.pdbx_strand_id
1 'polypeptide(L)'
;MESFQEYINEYRTQLEKGAIQKAYKGLMEYIMDLRAYFRNKYPGYFVSGSIYYGYMDMTYFSFFPESFKQRNLKIAIVFSHEIFRFEAWLAGYNKQVQSRYWNLFKESDWNKYYLVPTTKGVVSILEHVIADNPDFNDLDRLTKQIESETLEFIGDVESFLSAQDH
;
A
#
# COMPACT_ATOMS: atom_id res chain seq x y z
N MET A 1 24.87 19.39 4.01
CA MET A 1 24.54 17.97 3.85
C MET A 1 25.34 17.26 4.93
N GLU A 2 24.66 16.68 5.91
CA GLU A 2 25.34 15.92 6.96
C GLU A 2 26.08 14.73 6.35
N SER A 3 27.22 14.39 6.91
CA SER A 3 28.00 13.21 6.54
C SER A 3 27.25 11.94 6.92
N PHE A 4 27.52 10.83 6.23
CA PHE A 4 26.96 9.53 6.62
C PHE A 4 27.26 9.17 8.09
N GLN A 5 28.43 9.59 8.59
CA GLN A 5 28.81 9.39 10.00
C GLN A 5 27.87 10.13 10.98
N GLU A 6 27.42 11.33 10.63
CA GLU A 6 26.47 12.11 11.44
C GLU A 6 25.11 11.39 11.51
N TYR A 7 24.59 10.90 10.39
CA TYR A 7 23.36 10.09 10.38
C TYR A 7 23.49 8.80 11.21
N ILE A 8 24.64 8.12 11.18
CA ILE A 8 24.86 6.92 12.01
C ILE A 8 24.93 7.27 13.51
N ASN A 9 25.46 8.43 13.87
CA ASN A 9 25.47 8.90 15.25
C ASN A 9 24.07 9.26 15.73
N GLU A 10 23.26 9.92 14.89
CA GLU A 10 21.87 10.21 15.20
C GLU A 10 21.05 8.91 15.31
N TYR A 11 21.24 7.97 14.40
CA TYR A 11 20.61 6.65 14.47
C TYR A 11 20.93 5.93 15.79
N ARG A 12 22.20 5.94 16.22
CA ARG A 12 22.59 5.40 17.54
C ARG A 12 21.84 6.09 18.67
N THR A 13 21.76 7.41 18.65
CA THR A 13 21.06 8.21 19.68
C THR A 13 19.57 7.87 19.75
N GLN A 14 18.92 7.66 18.60
CA GLN A 14 17.51 7.24 18.56
C GLN A 14 17.31 5.81 19.05
N LEU A 15 18.23 4.90 18.74
CA LEU A 15 18.20 3.52 19.27
C LEU A 15 18.40 3.48 20.79
N GLU A 16 19.25 4.33 21.36
CA GLU A 16 19.47 4.39 22.82
C GLU A 16 18.20 4.77 23.59
N LYS A 17 17.30 5.56 22.99
CA LYS A 17 15.98 5.87 23.57
C LYS A 17 15.06 4.65 23.64
N GLY A 18 15.28 3.62 22.82
CA GLY A 18 14.57 2.33 22.87
C GLY A 18 13.13 2.33 22.33
N ALA A 19 12.48 3.48 22.22
CA ALA A 19 11.09 3.60 21.79
C ALA A 19 10.91 3.19 20.31
N ILE A 20 11.84 3.60 19.44
CA ILE A 20 11.74 3.33 18.00
C ILE A 20 11.81 1.81 17.70
N GLN A 21 12.62 1.05 18.43
CA GLN A 21 12.68 -0.41 18.26
C GLN A 21 11.37 -1.09 18.65
N LYS A 22 10.73 -0.64 19.74
CA LYS A 22 9.44 -1.18 20.19
C LYS A 22 8.32 -0.83 19.21
N ALA A 23 8.27 0.43 18.77
CA ALA A 23 7.28 0.90 17.81
C ALA A 23 7.42 0.18 16.46
N TYR A 24 8.63 0.11 15.91
CA TYR A 24 8.87 -0.56 14.64
C TYR A 24 8.54 -2.05 14.72
N LYS A 25 8.97 -2.74 15.79
CA LYS A 25 8.62 -4.16 16.00
C LYS A 25 7.10 -4.36 16.03
N GLY A 26 6.38 -3.59 16.85
CA GLY A 26 4.92 -3.71 16.97
C GLY A 26 4.20 -3.42 15.64
N LEU A 27 4.68 -2.44 14.87
CA LEU A 27 4.14 -2.16 13.55
C LEU A 27 4.37 -3.32 12.56
N MET A 28 5.56 -3.95 12.56
CA MET A 28 5.84 -5.09 11.68
C MET A 28 5.01 -6.32 12.07
N GLU A 29 4.82 -6.57 13.36
CA GLU A 29 3.92 -7.62 13.87
C GLU A 29 2.47 -7.35 13.41
N TYR A 30 1.98 -6.13 13.58
CA TYR A 30 0.64 -5.75 13.11
C TYR A 30 0.46 -5.93 11.59
N ILE A 31 1.42 -5.50 10.76
CA ILE A 31 1.35 -5.69 9.30
C ILE A 31 1.36 -7.18 8.93
N MET A 32 2.11 -8.00 9.68
CA MET A 32 2.12 -9.46 9.49
C MET A 32 0.77 -10.09 9.80
N ASP A 33 0.15 -9.69 10.91
CA ASP A 33 -1.17 -10.15 11.34
C ASP A 33 -2.27 -9.69 10.39
N LEU A 34 -2.23 -8.43 9.96
CA LEU A 34 -3.12 -7.87 8.94
C LEU A 34 -3.04 -8.67 7.64
N ARG A 35 -1.83 -8.97 7.16
CA ARG A 35 -1.64 -9.81 5.96
C ARG A 35 -2.20 -11.22 6.16
N ALA A 36 -2.03 -11.81 7.34
CA ALA A 36 -2.57 -13.13 7.65
C ALA A 36 -4.11 -13.10 7.69
N TYR A 37 -4.69 -12.05 8.27
CA TYR A 37 -6.13 -11.79 8.28
C TYR A 37 -6.72 -11.81 6.87
N PHE A 38 -6.16 -11.03 5.94
CA PHE A 38 -6.63 -11.02 4.54
C PHE A 38 -6.49 -12.39 3.86
N ARG A 39 -5.37 -13.10 4.08
CA ARG A 39 -5.17 -14.44 3.49
C ARG A 39 -6.23 -15.44 3.97
N ASN A 40 -6.53 -15.41 5.27
CA ASN A 40 -7.46 -16.36 5.87
C ASN A 40 -8.91 -16.05 5.50
N LYS A 41 -9.26 -14.77 5.42
CA LYS A 41 -10.63 -14.32 5.16
C LYS A 41 -11.00 -14.37 3.67
N TYR A 42 -10.05 -14.18 2.77
CA TYR A 42 -10.27 -14.11 1.32
C TYR A 42 -9.46 -15.16 0.55
N PRO A 43 -9.81 -16.46 0.65
CA PRO A 43 -9.05 -17.54 0.01
C PRO A 43 -9.04 -17.49 -1.53
N GLY A 44 -10.00 -16.78 -2.14
CA GLY A 44 -10.06 -16.55 -3.59
C GLY A 44 -9.22 -15.37 -4.08
N TYR A 45 -8.64 -14.58 -3.18
CA TYR A 45 -7.80 -13.44 -3.52
C TYR A 45 -6.33 -13.86 -3.43
N PHE A 46 -5.50 -13.27 -4.28
CA PHE A 46 -4.06 -13.37 -4.15
C PHE A 46 -3.60 -12.54 -2.94
N VAL A 47 -2.75 -13.14 -2.09
CA VAL A 47 -1.99 -12.44 -1.06
C VAL A 47 -0.51 -12.74 -1.24
N SER A 48 0.34 -11.71 -1.30
CA SER A 48 1.78 -11.92 -1.51
C SER A 48 2.39 -12.81 -0.43
N GLY A 49 3.34 -13.69 -0.80
CA GLY A 49 4.04 -14.60 0.12
C GLY A 49 4.95 -13.89 1.13
N SER A 50 5.42 -12.69 0.79
CA SER A 50 6.27 -11.84 1.61
C SER A 50 5.64 -10.46 1.84
N ILE A 51 6.18 -9.76 2.83
CA ILE A 51 5.99 -8.33 3.06
C ILE A 51 7.23 -7.62 2.51
N TYR A 52 7.04 -6.50 1.83
CA TYR A 52 8.11 -5.57 1.52
C TYR A 52 8.28 -4.62 2.70
N TYR A 53 9.42 -4.68 3.38
CA TYR A 53 9.69 -3.86 4.57
C TYR A 53 10.24 -2.46 4.27
N GLY A 54 10.73 -2.24 3.05
CA GLY A 54 11.31 -0.97 2.64
C GLY A 54 12.53 -0.56 3.44
N TYR A 55 12.86 0.72 3.34
CA TYR A 55 13.96 1.39 4.04
C TYR A 55 13.41 2.37 5.10
N MET A 56 12.30 2.01 5.76
CA MET A 56 11.47 2.92 6.57
C MET A 56 10.88 4.08 5.77
N ASP A 57 10.69 3.89 4.47
CA ASP A 57 9.92 4.74 3.57
C ASP A 57 8.47 4.23 3.50
N MET A 58 8.30 2.94 3.20
CA MET A 58 7.02 2.26 3.12
C MET A 58 7.14 0.78 3.48
N THR A 59 6.07 0.22 4.04
CA THR A 59 5.93 -1.23 4.24
C THR A 59 4.62 -1.70 3.64
N TYR A 60 4.64 -2.75 2.81
CA TYR A 60 3.43 -3.20 2.14
C TYR A 60 3.39 -4.69 1.82
N PHE A 61 2.20 -5.18 1.54
CA PHE A 61 1.97 -6.48 0.91
C PHE A 61 0.89 -6.35 -0.17
N SER A 62 0.83 -7.30 -1.10
CA SER A 62 -0.18 -7.28 -2.16
C SER A 62 -1.40 -8.11 -1.78
N PHE A 63 -2.60 -7.60 -2.10
CA PHE A 63 -3.89 -8.25 -1.88
C PHE A 63 -4.85 -7.91 -3.03
N PHE A 64 -5.17 -8.85 -3.93
CA PHE A 64 -6.02 -8.55 -5.10
C PHE A 64 -6.77 -9.77 -5.67
N PRO A 65 -7.93 -9.59 -6.32
CA PRO A 65 -8.67 -10.69 -6.95
C PRO A 65 -8.09 -11.13 -8.30
N GLU A 66 -8.56 -12.26 -8.83
CA GLU A 66 -8.05 -12.86 -10.07
C GLU A 66 -8.21 -11.94 -11.30
N SER A 67 -9.22 -11.07 -11.32
CA SER A 67 -9.44 -10.06 -12.37
C SER A 67 -8.23 -9.14 -12.56
N PHE A 68 -7.60 -8.67 -11.48
CA PHE A 68 -6.38 -7.85 -11.54
C PHE A 68 -5.21 -8.68 -12.04
N LYS A 69 -5.11 -9.93 -11.60
CA LYS A 69 -4.05 -10.85 -12.02
C LYS A 69 -4.07 -11.07 -13.54
N GLN A 70 -5.24 -11.30 -14.12
CA GLN A 70 -5.43 -11.44 -15.57
C GLN A 70 -5.03 -10.16 -16.32
N ARG A 71 -5.21 -9.00 -15.69
CA ARG A 71 -4.82 -7.69 -16.22
C ARG A 71 -3.36 -7.31 -15.95
N ASN A 72 -2.59 -8.17 -15.28
CA ASN A 72 -1.24 -7.87 -14.77
C ASN A 72 -1.21 -6.63 -13.85
N LEU A 73 -2.28 -6.40 -13.10
CA LEU A 73 -2.39 -5.37 -12.07
C LEU A 73 -2.27 -6.00 -10.69
N LYS A 74 -1.95 -5.16 -9.70
CA LYS A 74 -1.88 -5.51 -8.28
C LYS A 74 -2.47 -4.39 -7.45
N ILE A 75 -2.96 -4.74 -6.28
CA ILE A 75 -3.30 -3.80 -5.22
C ILE A 75 -2.30 -4.02 -4.09
N ALA A 76 -1.70 -2.95 -3.61
CA ALA A 76 -0.81 -2.94 -2.46
C ALA A 76 -1.49 -2.24 -1.29
N ILE A 77 -1.52 -2.88 -0.12
CA ILE A 77 -1.88 -2.24 1.14
C ILE A 77 -0.58 -1.73 1.76
N VAL A 78 -0.45 -0.41 1.85
CA VAL A 78 0.80 0.29 2.16
C VAL A 78 0.66 1.02 3.48
N PHE A 79 1.65 0.87 4.36
CA PHE A 79 1.91 1.83 5.43
C PHE A 79 3.04 2.74 4.98
N SER A 80 2.77 4.03 4.82
CA SER A 80 3.78 5.03 4.53
C SER A 80 4.36 5.57 5.83
N HIS A 81 5.66 5.36 6.06
CA HIS A 81 6.33 5.77 7.29
C HIS A 81 6.57 7.29 7.31
N GLU A 82 6.88 7.89 6.15
CA GLU A 82 7.19 9.32 6.03
C GLU A 82 6.01 10.22 6.40
N ILE A 83 4.81 9.84 5.98
CA ILE A 83 3.57 10.58 6.22
C ILE A 83 2.63 9.89 7.21
N PHE A 84 3.06 8.75 7.76
CA PHE A 84 2.43 8.02 8.86
C PHE A 84 0.94 7.66 8.66
N ARG A 85 0.63 6.98 7.55
CA ARG A 85 -0.75 6.58 7.22
C ARG A 85 -0.84 5.27 6.44
N PHE A 86 -2.01 4.66 6.44
CA PHE A 86 -2.33 3.52 5.57
C PHE A 86 -2.96 3.97 4.26
N GLU A 87 -2.61 3.29 3.18
CA GLU A 87 -3.08 3.56 1.82
C GLU A 87 -3.32 2.24 1.06
N ALA A 88 -4.21 2.28 0.06
CA ALA A 88 -4.31 1.27 -0.99
C ALA A 88 -3.83 1.84 -2.32
N TRP A 89 -2.92 1.13 -2.99
CA TRP A 89 -2.37 1.55 -4.27
C TRP A 89 -2.71 0.56 -5.37
N LEU A 90 -3.17 1.06 -6.51
CA LEU A 90 -3.18 0.31 -7.76
C LEU A 90 -1.79 0.36 -8.40
N ALA A 91 -1.22 -0.78 -8.76
CA ALA A 91 0.08 -0.86 -9.41
C ALA A 91 0.08 -1.83 -10.60
N GLY A 92 0.92 -1.54 -11.60
CA GLY A 92 1.19 -2.48 -12.69
C GLY A 92 2.24 -3.52 -12.28
N TYR A 93 2.14 -4.74 -12.79
CA TYR A 93 3.15 -5.79 -12.56
C TYR A 93 4.55 -5.38 -13.05
N ASN A 94 4.59 -4.58 -14.13
CA ASN A 94 5.80 -4.00 -14.68
C ASN A 94 5.51 -2.57 -15.20
N LYS A 95 6.57 -1.86 -15.63
CA LYS A 95 6.47 -0.48 -16.11
C LYS A 95 5.61 -0.30 -17.36
N GLN A 96 5.58 -1.28 -18.25
CA GLN A 96 4.74 -1.21 -19.47
C GLN A 96 3.25 -1.28 -19.10
N VAL A 97 2.88 -2.20 -18.21
CA VAL A 97 1.51 -2.33 -17.70
C VAL A 97 1.12 -1.09 -16.90
N GLN A 98 2.02 -0.59 -16.04
CA GLN A 98 1.79 0.65 -15.28
C GLN A 98 1.46 1.82 -16.21
N SER A 99 2.28 2.07 -17.22
CA SER A 99 2.05 3.17 -18.18
C SER A 99 0.77 2.99 -18.99
N ARG A 100 0.44 1.76 -19.40
CA ARG A 100 -0.81 1.49 -20.13
C ARG A 100 -2.04 1.90 -19.32
N TYR A 101 -2.16 1.39 -18.09
CA TYR A 101 -3.34 1.67 -17.26
C TYR A 101 -3.33 3.10 -16.73
N TRP A 102 -2.16 3.69 -16.46
CA TRP A 102 -2.07 5.11 -16.12
C TRP A 102 -2.61 6.01 -17.24
N ASN A 103 -2.25 5.74 -18.50
CA ASN A 103 -2.81 6.49 -19.63
C ASN A 103 -4.33 6.29 -19.73
N LEU A 104 -4.83 5.06 -19.53
CA LEU A 104 -6.27 4.77 -19.53
C LEU A 104 -7.02 5.62 -18.49
N PHE A 105 -6.53 5.67 -17.25
CA PHE A 105 -7.15 6.51 -16.22
C PHE A 105 -7.03 8.00 -16.56
N LYS A 106 -5.88 8.44 -17.06
CA LYS A 106 -5.64 9.84 -17.42
C LYS A 106 -6.53 10.35 -18.55
N GLU A 107 -6.81 9.51 -19.53
CA GLU A 107 -7.63 9.84 -20.71
C GLU A 107 -9.13 9.64 -20.44
N SER A 108 -9.49 9.10 -19.28
CA SER A 108 -10.87 8.94 -18.83
C SER A 108 -11.33 10.09 -17.93
N ASP A 109 -12.62 10.11 -17.58
CA ASP A 109 -13.19 11.05 -16.61
C ASP A 109 -12.98 10.60 -15.13
N TRP A 110 -11.99 9.74 -14.86
CA TRP A 110 -11.74 9.21 -13.52
C TRP A 110 -11.36 10.30 -12.52
N ASN A 111 -12.14 10.42 -11.43
CA ASN A 111 -11.96 11.42 -10.39
C ASN A 111 -12.19 10.92 -8.96
N LYS A 112 -12.35 9.59 -8.76
CA LYS A 112 -12.67 9.02 -7.44
C LYS A 112 -11.44 8.90 -6.52
N TYR A 113 -10.30 8.52 -7.07
CA TYR A 113 -9.05 8.33 -6.32
C TYR A 113 -7.90 9.10 -6.95
N TYR A 114 -6.85 9.35 -6.17
CA TYR A 114 -5.72 10.15 -6.63
C TYR A 114 -4.95 9.42 -7.73
N LEU A 115 -4.99 9.97 -8.95
CA LEU A 115 -4.14 9.54 -10.06
C LEU A 115 -2.79 10.24 -9.94
N VAL A 116 -1.71 9.45 -9.85
CA VAL A 116 -0.37 10.01 -9.75
C VAL A 116 -0.03 10.88 -10.98
N PRO A 117 0.72 11.99 -10.84
CA PRO A 117 0.98 12.91 -11.94
C PRO A 117 1.93 12.33 -13.01
N THR A 118 2.69 11.28 -12.68
CA THR A 118 3.66 10.63 -13.56
C THR A 118 3.90 9.19 -13.11
N THR A 119 4.33 8.30 -14.01
CA THR A 119 4.78 6.94 -13.67
C THR A 119 6.31 6.83 -13.51
N LYS A 120 7.04 7.95 -13.73
CA LYS A 120 8.49 8.02 -13.55
C LYS A 120 8.82 8.08 -12.06
N GLY A 121 9.63 7.14 -11.58
CA GLY A 121 10.08 7.09 -10.18
C GLY A 121 9.05 6.57 -9.18
N VAL A 122 7.76 6.44 -9.55
CA VAL A 122 6.70 5.91 -8.67
C VAL A 122 6.20 4.55 -9.14
N VAL A 123 5.64 3.76 -8.22
CA VAL A 123 5.12 2.40 -8.50
C VAL A 123 3.60 2.33 -8.60
N SER A 124 2.91 3.31 -8.03
CA SER A 124 1.46 3.47 -8.05
C SER A 124 0.94 4.01 -9.39
N ILE A 125 -0.35 3.80 -9.62
CA ILE A 125 -1.17 4.37 -10.68
C ILE A 125 -2.25 5.22 -10.01
N LEU A 126 -3.00 4.59 -9.10
CA LEU A 126 -3.97 5.24 -8.24
C LEU A 126 -3.58 5.03 -6.78
N GLU A 127 -3.88 6.01 -5.95
CA GLU A 127 -3.66 5.98 -4.51
C GLU A 127 -4.95 6.36 -3.78
N HIS A 128 -5.24 5.62 -2.73
CA HIS A 128 -6.35 5.87 -1.83
C HIS A 128 -5.83 5.91 -0.39
N VAL A 129 -6.05 7.02 0.31
CA VAL A 129 -5.75 7.14 1.74
C VAL A 129 -6.84 6.41 2.51
N ILE A 130 -6.42 5.41 3.29
CA ILE A 130 -7.32 4.58 4.10
C ILE A 130 -7.44 5.18 5.51
N ALA A 131 -6.32 5.28 6.21
CA ALA A 131 -6.31 5.75 7.60
C ALA A 131 -5.21 6.79 7.75
N ASP A 132 -5.62 8.06 7.68
CA ASP A 132 -4.77 9.20 8.01
C ASP A 132 -4.64 9.30 9.54
N ASN A 133 -3.41 9.24 10.05
CA ASN A 133 -3.10 9.13 11.49
C ASN A 133 -3.80 7.94 12.18
N PRO A 134 -3.39 6.69 11.87
CA PRO A 134 -4.05 5.49 12.39
C PRO A 134 -3.93 5.37 13.91
N ASP A 135 -5.03 4.97 14.56
CA ASP A 135 -5.07 4.70 16.00
C ASP A 135 -4.62 3.26 16.29
N PHE A 136 -3.39 3.12 16.80
CA PHE A 136 -2.84 1.81 17.19
C PHE A 136 -3.33 1.32 18.55
N ASN A 137 -4.20 2.05 19.26
CA ASN A 137 -4.82 1.57 20.50
C ASN A 137 -5.99 0.59 20.25
N ASP A 138 -6.57 0.59 19.04
CA ASP A 138 -7.66 -0.29 18.63
C ASP A 138 -7.36 -0.95 17.27
N LEU A 139 -6.55 -2.00 17.31
CA LEU A 139 -6.10 -2.72 16.11
C LEU A 139 -7.24 -3.43 15.37
N ASP A 140 -8.30 -3.84 16.08
CA ASP A 140 -9.46 -4.48 15.47
C ASP A 140 -10.26 -3.48 14.62
N ARG A 141 -10.47 -2.27 15.15
CA ARG A 141 -11.10 -1.19 14.39
C ARG A 141 -10.25 -0.78 13.19
N LEU A 142 -8.94 -0.61 13.39
CA LEU A 142 -8.02 -0.25 12.30
C LEU A 142 -8.01 -1.32 11.20
N THR A 143 -7.99 -2.60 11.57
CA THR A 143 -8.06 -3.74 10.62
C THR A 143 -9.35 -3.71 9.80
N LYS A 144 -10.50 -3.48 10.45
CA LYS A 144 -11.80 -3.39 9.76
C LYS A 144 -11.88 -2.19 8.80
N GLN A 145 -11.29 -1.06 9.18
CA GLN A 145 -11.20 0.11 8.32
C GLN A 145 -10.38 -0.20 7.07
N ILE A 146 -9.16 -0.74 7.26
CA ILE A 146 -8.28 -1.12 6.15
C ILE A 146 -8.95 -2.13 5.23
N GLU A 147 -9.63 -3.12 5.80
CA GLU A 147 -10.41 -4.08 5.03
C GLU A 147 -11.51 -3.43 4.19
N SER A 148 -12.40 -2.66 4.82
CA SER A 148 -13.56 -2.09 4.15
C SER A 148 -13.14 -1.17 3.01
N GLU A 149 -12.21 -0.25 3.28
CA GLU A 149 -11.75 0.74 2.30
C GLU A 149 -10.93 0.10 1.18
N THR A 150 -10.11 -0.93 1.48
CA THR A 150 -9.39 -1.67 0.43
C THR A 150 -10.35 -2.39 -0.50
N LEU A 151 -11.42 -3.01 0.02
CA LEU A 151 -12.39 -3.73 -0.80
C LEU A 151 -13.26 -2.78 -1.64
N GLU A 152 -13.63 -1.62 -1.09
CA GLU A 152 -14.30 -0.57 -1.87
C GLU A 152 -13.40 -0.09 -3.02
N PHE A 153 -12.14 0.24 -2.72
CA PHE A 153 -11.15 0.64 -3.72
C PHE A 153 -10.99 -0.40 -4.84
N ILE A 154 -10.91 -1.68 -4.48
CA ILE A 154 -10.86 -2.81 -5.43
C ILE A 154 -12.12 -2.80 -6.31
N GLY A 155 -13.31 -2.78 -5.71
CA GLY A 155 -14.58 -2.87 -6.42
C GLY A 155 -14.81 -1.70 -7.39
N ASP A 156 -14.42 -0.49 -7.02
CA ASP A 156 -14.51 0.68 -7.90
C ASP A 156 -13.60 0.56 -9.11
N VAL A 157 -12.35 0.14 -8.89
CA VAL A 157 -11.38 -0.04 -9.96
C VAL A 157 -11.82 -1.17 -10.88
N GLU A 158 -12.34 -2.28 -10.37
CA GLU A 158 -12.89 -3.36 -11.21
C GLU A 158 -14.07 -2.88 -12.04
N SER A 159 -14.98 -2.12 -11.44
CA SER A 159 -16.16 -1.59 -12.12
C SER A 159 -15.76 -0.69 -13.29
N PHE A 160 -14.79 0.19 -13.07
CA PHE A 160 -14.24 1.03 -14.13
C PHE A 160 -13.56 0.20 -15.22
N LEU A 161 -12.65 -0.71 -14.86
CA LEU A 161 -11.92 -1.52 -15.83
C LEU A 161 -12.82 -2.45 -16.64
N SER A 162 -13.93 -2.89 -16.08
CA SER A 162 -14.92 -3.70 -16.79
C SER A 162 -15.71 -2.87 -17.81
N ALA A 163 -16.01 -1.61 -17.50
CA ALA A 163 -16.68 -0.70 -18.42
C ALA A 163 -15.82 -0.31 -19.65
N GLN A 164 -14.50 -0.48 -19.57
CA GLN A 164 -13.56 -0.18 -20.66
C GLN A 164 -13.28 -1.38 -21.59
N ASP A 165 -13.79 -2.58 -21.27
CA ASP A 165 -13.59 -3.79 -22.09
C ASP A 165 -14.61 -3.92 -23.25
N HIS A 166 -15.52 -2.95 -23.38
CA HIS A 166 -16.57 -2.85 -24.40
C HIS A 166 -16.26 -1.77 -25.42
#